data_AF-A0A9X8VIU5-F1
#
_entry.id   AF-A0A9X8VIU5-F1
#
_cell.length_a   1.000
_cell.length_b   1.000
_cell.length_c   1.000
_cell.angle_alpha   90.00
_cell.angle_beta   90.00
_cell.angle_gamma   90.00
#
_symmetry.space_group_name_H-M   'P 1'
#
loop_
_entity.id
_entity.type
_entity.pdbx_description
1 polymer ?
#
loop_
_entity_poly.entity_id
_entity_poly.type
_entity_poly.pdbx_seq_one_letter_code
_entity_poly.pdbx_strand_id
1 'polypeptide(L)'
;MPDTTLPPSSQRPFLRRMLLKAGKKFLRWNGEFQTRHSLISTTPRIGNHEFNWVTALEARWPAIREELDRLLEHPEDIPAFHQISPDQKRISKGDNWKTFGLFVYGQRVDENCAICPRTAEAVSEIPGMRTAMFSILKPHYHIVPHKGPTRAVVR
;
A
#
# COMPACT_ATOMS: atom_id res chain seq x y z
N MET A 1 -10.00 -20.77 -20.16
CA MET A 1 -8.96 -19.77 -19.85
C MET A 1 -7.63 -20.51 -19.84
N PRO A 2 -6.67 -20.24 -20.74
CA PRO A 2 -5.42 -20.97 -20.74
C PRO A 2 -4.59 -20.59 -19.51
N ASP A 3 -4.26 -21.62 -18.73
CA ASP A 3 -3.43 -21.57 -17.54
C ASP A 3 -2.06 -20.97 -17.88
N THR A 4 -1.80 -19.74 -17.41
CA THR A 4 -0.56 -19.01 -17.67
C THR A 4 0.46 -19.31 -16.57
N THR A 5 0.74 -20.59 -16.35
CA THR A 5 1.88 -20.98 -15.51
C THR A 5 3.17 -20.72 -16.29
N LEU A 6 3.90 -19.68 -15.90
CA LEU A 6 5.18 -19.34 -16.51
C LEU A 6 6.13 -20.56 -16.45
N PRO A 7 6.76 -20.97 -17.58
CA PRO A 7 7.62 -22.14 -17.58
C PRO A 7 8.84 -21.94 -16.66
N PRO A 8 9.36 -23.04 -16.09
CA PRO A 8 10.49 -23.04 -15.18
C PRO A 8 11.72 -22.38 -15.83
N SER A 9 12.56 -21.74 -15.01
CA SER A 9 13.63 -20.84 -15.47
C SER A 9 14.63 -21.47 -16.45
N SER A 10 14.77 -22.80 -16.42
CA SER A 10 15.66 -23.60 -17.27
C SER A 10 15.20 -23.79 -18.71
N GLN A 11 14.00 -23.34 -19.08
CA GLN A 11 13.45 -23.44 -20.45
C GLN A 11 13.32 -22.09 -21.18
N ARG A 12 13.69 -20.97 -20.54
CA ARG A 12 13.60 -19.64 -21.17
C ARG A 12 14.76 -19.43 -22.16
N PRO A 13 14.54 -18.77 -23.33
CA PRO A 13 15.63 -18.39 -24.23
C PRO A 13 16.74 -17.64 -23.48
N PHE A 14 18.01 -17.88 -23.83
CA PHE A 14 19.16 -17.28 -23.16
C PHE A 14 19.04 -15.75 -23.01
N LEU A 15 18.63 -15.07 -24.08
CA LEU A 15 18.36 -13.63 -24.09
C LEU A 15 17.34 -13.20 -23.03
N ARG A 16 16.23 -13.95 -22.89
CA ARG A 16 15.21 -13.68 -21.86
C ARG A 16 15.76 -13.87 -20.45
N ARG A 17 16.63 -14.86 -20.20
CA ARG A 17 17.29 -15.03 -18.89
C ARG A 17 18.22 -13.87 -18.59
N MET A 18 18.98 -13.41 -19.58
CA MET A 18 19.90 -12.29 -19.42
C MET A 18 19.17 -10.99 -19.14
N LEU A 19 18.09 -10.69 -19.89
CA LEU A 19 17.24 -9.53 -19.64
C LEU A 19 16.66 -9.54 -18.22
N LEU A 20 16.16 -10.69 -17.76
CA LEU A 20 15.64 -10.81 -16.38
C LEU A 20 16.73 -10.64 -15.32
N LYS A 21 17.95 -11.16 -15.55
CA LYS A 21 19.08 -10.96 -14.64
C LYS A 21 19.51 -9.50 -14.58
N ALA A 22 19.61 -8.84 -15.72
CA ALA A 22 19.95 -7.42 -15.81
C ALA A 22 18.90 -6.55 -15.12
N GLY A 23 17.61 -6.79 -15.38
CA GLY A 23 16.51 -6.09 -14.72
C GLY A 23 16.53 -6.26 -13.19
N LYS A 24 16.78 -7.47 -12.69
CA LYS A 24 16.93 -7.71 -11.24
C LYS A 24 18.12 -6.94 -10.64
N LYS A 25 19.25 -6.90 -11.34
CA LYS A 25 20.43 -6.14 -10.90
C LYS A 25 20.13 -4.63 -10.85
N PHE A 26 19.45 -4.13 -11.87
CA PHE A 26 19.00 -2.74 -11.93
C PHE A 26 18.04 -2.40 -10.78
N LEU A 27 17.03 -3.23 -10.52
CA LEU A 27 16.08 -3.00 -9.41
C LEU A 27 16.78 -2.98 -8.04
N ARG A 28 17.74 -3.88 -7.81
CA ARG A 28 18.55 -3.87 -6.58
C ARG A 28 19.37 -2.59 -6.46
N TRP A 29 20.07 -2.21 -7.53
CA TRP A 29 20.85 -0.97 -7.57
C TRP A 29 19.97 0.26 -7.31
N ASN A 30 18.78 0.35 -7.93
CA ASN A 30 17.82 1.42 -7.70
C ASN A 30 17.37 1.48 -6.23
N GLY A 31 17.13 0.32 -5.59
CA GLY A 31 16.83 0.28 -4.15
C GLY A 31 18.01 0.75 -3.28
N GLU A 32 19.24 0.39 -3.62
CA GLU A 32 20.44 0.89 -2.93
C GLU A 32 20.62 2.40 -3.11
N PHE A 33 20.41 2.90 -4.32
CA PHE A 33 20.43 4.33 -4.64
C PHE A 33 19.40 5.09 -3.78
N GLN A 34 18.13 4.65 -3.77
CA GLN A 34 17.09 5.28 -2.94
C GLN A 34 17.45 5.31 -1.46
N THR A 35 18.01 4.22 -0.93
CA THR A 35 18.46 4.18 0.47
C THR A 35 19.60 5.14 0.76
N ARG A 36 20.61 5.21 -0.11
CA ARG A 36 21.77 6.10 0.08
C ARG A 36 21.40 7.58 0.04
N HIS A 37 20.34 7.92 -0.69
CA HIS A 37 19.87 9.28 -0.87
C HIS A 37 18.60 9.59 -0.05
N SER A 38 18.25 8.73 0.91
CA SER A 38 17.10 8.96 1.78
C SER A 38 17.35 10.16 2.70
N LEU A 39 16.35 11.04 2.83
CA LEU A 39 16.39 12.19 3.73
C LEU A 39 15.97 11.85 5.16
N ILE A 40 15.41 10.66 5.36
CA ILE A 40 14.92 10.12 6.64
C ILE A 40 15.56 8.76 6.91
N SER A 41 15.41 8.25 8.13
CA SER A 41 15.95 6.95 8.49
C SER A 41 15.46 5.83 7.56
N THR A 42 16.36 4.89 7.24
CA THR A 42 16.02 3.70 6.44
C THR A 42 15.93 2.43 7.29
N THR A 43 15.73 2.58 8.60
CA THR A 43 15.48 1.46 9.52
C THR A 43 14.10 0.86 9.27
N PRO A 44 13.86 -0.43 9.61
CA PRO A 44 12.54 -1.06 9.44
C PRO A 44 11.41 -0.38 10.21
N ARG A 45 11.75 0.35 11.28
CA ARG A 45 10.85 1.20 12.05
C ARG A 45 11.46 2.59 12.15
N ILE A 46 10.71 3.60 11.74
CA ILE A 46 11.08 5.01 11.78
C ILE A 46 10.33 5.63 12.96
N GLY A 47 10.97 6.54 13.70
CA GLY A 47 10.36 7.17 14.87
C GLY A 47 9.36 8.26 14.47
N ASN A 48 8.24 8.38 15.17
CA ASN A 48 7.23 9.41 14.90
C ASN A 48 7.81 10.84 14.95
N HIS A 49 8.86 11.07 15.75
CA HIS A 49 9.52 12.37 15.88
C HIS A 49 10.23 12.84 14.60
N GLU A 50 10.49 11.96 13.63
CA GLU A 50 10.99 12.34 12.31
C GLU A 50 9.92 13.07 11.47
N PHE A 51 8.66 13.04 11.91
CA PHE A 51 7.51 13.56 11.17
C PHE A 51 6.72 14.55 12.02
N ASN A 52 6.88 15.84 11.74
CA ASN A 52 6.22 16.92 12.48
C ASN A 52 4.68 16.94 12.35
N TRP A 53 4.12 16.27 11.35
CA TRP A 53 2.67 16.18 11.10
C TRP A 53 1.96 15.12 11.94
N VAL A 54 2.69 14.21 12.61
CA VAL A 54 2.09 13.07 13.32
C VAL A 54 1.13 13.51 14.42
N THR A 55 1.53 14.48 15.27
CA THR A 55 0.69 14.97 16.36
C THR A 55 -0.64 15.55 15.86
N ALA A 56 -0.64 16.26 14.73
CA ALA A 56 -1.85 16.82 14.14
C ALA A 56 -2.79 15.73 13.61
N LEU A 57 -2.24 14.68 12.97
CA LEU A 57 -3.01 13.53 12.51
C LEU A 57 -3.59 12.74 13.69
N GLU A 58 -2.79 12.47 14.72
CA GLU A 58 -3.22 11.79 15.94
C GLU A 58 -4.35 12.56 16.62
N ALA A 59 -4.29 13.89 16.73
CA ALA A 59 -5.38 14.68 17.31
C ALA A 59 -6.75 14.48 16.59
N ARG A 60 -6.73 14.09 15.31
CA ARG A 60 -7.94 13.84 14.49
C ARG A 60 -8.41 12.38 14.53
N TRP A 61 -7.69 11.48 15.20
CA TRP A 61 -8.03 10.05 15.25
C TRP A 61 -9.48 9.75 15.68
N PRO A 62 -10.12 10.49 16.62
CA PRO A 62 -11.50 10.19 17.00
C PRO A 62 -12.49 10.40 15.85
N ALA A 63 -12.32 11.47 15.07
CA ALA A 63 -13.17 11.77 13.92
C ALA A 63 -12.95 10.77 12.76
N ILE A 64 -11.69 10.35 12.55
CA ILE A 64 -11.31 9.31 11.59
C ILE A 64 -11.97 7.98 11.96
N ARG A 65 -11.91 7.61 13.25
CA ARG A 65 -12.53 6.39 13.75
C ARG A 65 -14.06 6.43 13.59
N GLU A 66 -14.71 7.53 13.91
CA GLU A 66 -16.17 7.65 13.77
C GLU A 66 -16.63 7.44 12.31
N GLU A 67 -15.86 7.95 11.33
CA GLU A 67 -16.13 7.70 9.91
C GLU A 67 -15.90 6.23 9.52
N LEU A 68 -14.86 5.61 10.06
CA LEU A 68 -14.63 4.18 9.88
C LEU A 68 -15.74 3.34 10.50
N ASP A 69 -16.21 3.68 11.70
CA ASP A 69 -17.28 2.96 12.39
C ASP A 69 -18.57 2.99 11.56
N ARG A 70 -18.91 4.14 10.93
CA ARG A 70 -20.02 4.23 9.95
C ARG A 70 -19.81 3.35 8.72
N LEU A 71 -18.61 3.36 8.12
CA LEU A 71 -18.31 2.48 6.98
C LEU A 71 -18.48 1.00 7.34
N LEU A 72 -18.20 0.63 8.59
CA LEU A 72 -18.31 -0.74 9.07
C LEU A 72 -19.76 -1.16 9.39
N GLU A 73 -20.75 -0.28 9.24
CA GLU A 73 -22.18 -0.65 9.24
C GLU A 73 -22.55 -1.42 7.96
N HIS A 74 -21.86 -1.14 6.84
CA HIS A 74 -22.03 -1.80 5.54
C HIS A 74 -20.70 -2.30 4.96
N PRO A 75 -20.02 -3.24 5.64
CA PRO A 75 -18.68 -3.68 5.25
C PRO A 75 -18.66 -4.40 3.89
N GLU A 76 -19.79 -4.92 3.41
CA GLU A 76 -19.97 -5.55 2.10
C GLU A 76 -19.66 -4.61 0.93
N ASP A 77 -19.92 -3.30 1.09
CA ASP A 77 -19.70 -2.30 0.05
C ASP A 77 -18.21 -1.95 -0.13
N ILE A 78 -17.37 -2.35 0.82
CA ILE A 78 -15.93 -2.11 0.76
C ILE A 78 -15.26 -3.25 -0.03
N PRO A 79 -14.60 -2.96 -1.17
CA PRO A 79 -13.94 -3.98 -1.97
C PRO A 79 -12.76 -4.62 -1.24
N ALA A 80 -12.51 -5.89 -1.55
CA ALA A 80 -11.31 -6.60 -1.13
C ALA A 80 -10.06 -6.02 -1.81
N PHE A 81 -8.92 -6.07 -1.13
CA PHE A 81 -7.70 -5.39 -1.59
C PHE A 81 -7.24 -5.81 -2.99
N HIS A 82 -7.33 -7.10 -3.31
CA HIS A 82 -6.94 -7.63 -4.62
C HIS A 82 -7.90 -7.22 -5.76
N GLN A 83 -9.10 -6.72 -5.44
CA GLN A 83 -10.03 -6.14 -6.42
C GLN A 83 -9.58 -4.74 -6.84
N ILE A 84 -8.96 -3.98 -5.93
CA ILE A 84 -8.39 -2.65 -6.21
C ILE A 84 -6.98 -2.77 -6.79
N SER A 85 -6.16 -3.68 -6.26
CA SER A 85 -4.78 -3.89 -6.70
C SER A 85 -4.54 -5.37 -7.06
N PRO A 86 -4.73 -5.77 -8.33
CA PRO A 86 -4.61 -7.17 -8.77
C PRO A 86 -3.27 -7.83 -8.43
N ASP A 87 -2.18 -7.07 -8.37
CA ASP A 87 -0.85 -7.56 -7.97
C ASP A 87 -0.79 -8.10 -6.53
N GLN A 88 -1.79 -7.76 -5.71
CA GLN A 88 -1.89 -8.17 -4.31
C GLN A 88 -2.65 -9.48 -4.14
N LYS A 89 -3.10 -10.15 -5.21
CA LYS A 89 -3.73 -11.48 -5.16
C LYS A 89 -2.91 -12.52 -4.38
N ARG A 90 -1.58 -12.35 -4.33
CA ARG A 90 -0.70 -13.23 -3.55
C ARG A 90 -0.90 -13.09 -2.03
N ILE A 91 -1.31 -11.90 -1.57
CA ILE A 91 -1.39 -11.56 -0.14
C ILE A 91 -2.81 -11.22 0.35
N SER A 92 -3.76 -10.99 -0.55
CA SER A 92 -5.19 -10.78 -0.27
C SER A 92 -6.00 -11.90 -0.90
N LYS A 93 -6.75 -12.65 -0.08
CA LYS A 93 -7.58 -13.79 -0.52
C LYS A 93 -8.99 -13.68 0.05
N GLY A 94 -9.98 -13.98 -0.81
CA GLY A 94 -11.40 -13.92 -0.43
C GLY A 94 -11.77 -12.53 0.10
N ASP A 95 -12.71 -12.50 1.04
CA ASP A 95 -13.25 -11.26 1.60
C ASP A 95 -12.62 -10.89 2.97
N ASN A 96 -11.38 -11.31 3.21
CA ASN A 96 -10.74 -11.19 4.54
C ASN A 96 -9.90 -9.93 4.72
N TRP A 97 -9.53 -9.27 3.63
CA TRP A 97 -8.75 -8.04 3.64
C TRP A 97 -9.40 -7.02 2.71
N LYS A 98 -10.14 -6.09 3.32
CA LYS A 98 -10.86 -5.01 2.65
C LYS A 98 -10.09 -3.71 2.72
N THR A 99 -10.26 -2.88 1.69
CA THR A 99 -9.54 -1.61 1.60
C THR A 99 -10.43 -0.52 1.05
N PHE A 100 -10.58 0.56 1.81
CA PHE A 100 -11.33 1.74 1.40
C PHE A 100 -10.32 2.85 1.09
N GLY A 101 -10.09 3.11 -0.21
CA GLY A 101 -9.07 4.08 -0.65
C GLY A 101 -9.61 5.50 -0.74
N LEU A 102 -9.02 6.44 -0.01
CA LEU A 102 -9.31 7.87 -0.15
C LEU A 102 -8.38 8.53 -1.18
N PHE A 103 -7.11 8.14 -1.15
CA PHE A 103 -6.09 8.58 -2.09
C PHE A 103 -5.28 7.38 -2.57
N VAL A 104 -5.07 7.25 -3.87
CA VAL A 104 -4.32 6.15 -4.49
C VAL A 104 -3.28 6.73 -5.45
N TYR A 105 -2.00 6.63 -5.09
CA TYR A 105 -0.87 7.16 -5.87
C TYR A 105 -1.02 8.64 -6.27
N GLY A 106 -1.52 9.45 -5.35
CA GLY A 106 -1.74 10.89 -5.48
C GLY A 106 -3.08 11.26 -6.14
N GLN A 107 -3.85 10.28 -6.60
CA GLN A 107 -5.20 10.50 -7.12
C GLN A 107 -6.20 10.44 -5.97
N ARG A 108 -7.02 11.47 -5.84
CA ARG A 108 -8.13 11.53 -4.89
C ARG A 108 -9.30 10.72 -5.42
N VAL A 109 -9.96 9.94 -4.56
CA VAL A 109 -11.20 9.23 -4.88
C VAL A 109 -12.35 10.05 -4.30
N ASP A 110 -12.94 10.91 -5.12
CA ASP A 110 -13.85 11.96 -4.64
C ASP A 110 -15.09 11.40 -3.94
N GLU A 111 -15.65 10.28 -4.43
CA GLU A 111 -16.79 9.61 -3.81
C GLU A 111 -16.45 9.12 -2.39
N ASN A 112 -15.28 8.49 -2.23
CA ASN A 112 -14.82 7.99 -0.94
C ASN A 112 -14.45 9.12 0.03
N CYS A 113 -13.85 10.19 -0.49
CA CYS A 113 -13.57 11.39 0.30
C CYS A 113 -14.84 12.13 0.72
N ALA A 114 -15.93 12.08 -0.07
CA ALA A 114 -17.22 12.64 0.31
C ALA A 114 -17.89 11.85 1.43
N ILE A 115 -17.67 10.52 1.49
CA ILE A 115 -18.15 9.65 2.57
C ILE A 115 -17.35 9.86 3.87
N CYS A 116 -16.04 10.09 3.75
CA CYS A 116 -15.13 10.30 4.88
C CYS A 116 -14.44 11.68 4.83
N PRO A 117 -15.20 12.79 4.94
CA PRO A 117 -14.66 14.13 4.71
C PRO A 117 -13.61 14.54 5.73
N ARG A 118 -13.78 14.19 7.02
CA ARG A 118 -12.81 14.56 8.08
C ARG A 118 -11.53 13.75 7.96
N THR A 119 -11.63 12.48 7.56
CA THR A 119 -10.46 11.65 7.25
C THR A 119 -9.72 12.21 6.03
N ALA A 120 -10.46 12.55 4.97
CA ALA A 120 -9.88 13.12 3.75
C ALA A 120 -9.13 14.43 4.02
N GLU A 121 -9.71 15.31 4.84
CA GLU A 121 -9.07 16.54 5.31
C GLU A 121 -7.80 16.24 6.10
N ALA A 122 -7.88 15.38 7.13
CA ALA A 122 -6.75 15.01 7.98
C ALA A 122 -5.54 14.47 7.20
N VAL A 123 -5.76 13.56 6.26
CA VAL A 123 -4.67 12.96 5.49
C VAL A 123 -4.14 13.87 4.39
N SER A 124 -4.93 14.84 3.92
CA SER A 124 -4.52 15.80 2.89
C SER A 124 -3.47 16.81 3.37
N GLU A 125 -3.38 17.02 4.69
CA GLU A 125 -2.37 17.90 5.31
C GLU A 125 -1.00 17.23 5.43
N ILE A 126 -0.90 15.92 5.22
CA ILE A 126 0.36 15.19 5.33
C ILE A 126 1.26 15.52 4.12
N PRO A 127 2.44 16.13 4.32
CA PRO A 127 3.33 16.52 3.23
C PRO A 127 3.77 15.32 2.40
N GLY A 128 3.58 15.40 1.08
CA GLY A 128 4.03 14.37 0.14
C GLY A 128 3.24 13.06 0.20
N MET A 129 2.10 13.02 0.90
CA MET A 129 1.22 11.85 0.95
C MET A 129 0.79 11.43 -0.45
N ARG A 130 0.94 10.14 -0.74
CA ARG A 130 0.55 9.54 -2.02
C ARG A 130 -0.63 8.60 -1.90
N THR A 131 -0.74 7.86 -0.81
CA THR A 131 -1.80 6.87 -0.63
C THR A 131 -2.32 6.94 0.79
N ALA A 132 -3.64 7.01 0.93
CA ALA A 132 -4.33 6.96 2.22
C ALA A 132 -5.59 6.09 2.07
N MET A 133 -5.77 5.16 3.00
CA MET A 133 -6.81 4.15 2.93
C MET A 133 -7.11 3.57 4.32
N PHE A 134 -8.35 3.16 4.56
CA PHE A 134 -8.64 2.20 5.62
C PHE A 134 -8.26 0.80 5.15
N SER A 135 -7.54 0.05 5.98
CA SER A 135 -7.13 -1.33 5.71
C SER A 135 -7.72 -2.23 6.79
N ILE A 136 -8.74 -3.00 6.43
CA ILE A 136 -9.59 -3.74 7.36
C ILE A 136 -9.29 -5.23 7.22
N LEU A 137 -8.87 -5.86 8.30
CA LEU A 137 -8.59 -7.29 8.37
C LEU A 137 -9.68 -7.99 9.19
N LYS A 138 -10.25 -9.07 8.63
CA LYS A 138 -11.12 -9.96 9.40
C LYS A 138 -10.32 -10.75 10.44
N PRO A 139 -10.97 -11.21 11.53
CA PRO A 139 -10.34 -12.07 12.53
C PRO A 139 -9.61 -13.26 11.90
N HIS A 140 -8.47 -13.64 12.49
CA HIS A 140 -7.63 -14.77 12.07
C HIS A 140 -6.96 -14.63 10.69
N TYR A 141 -7.06 -13.48 10.01
CA TYR A 141 -6.35 -13.29 8.75
C TYR A 141 -4.83 -13.16 8.98
N HIS A 142 -4.05 -13.96 8.27
CA HIS A 142 -2.59 -13.95 8.35
C HIS A 142 -1.97 -13.35 7.09
N ILE A 143 -1.33 -12.19 7.23
CA ILE A 143 -0.55 -11.60 6.14
C ILE A 143 0.84 -12.24 6.13
N VAL A 144 1.17 -12.92 5.02
CA VAL A 144 2.49 -13.54 4.84
C VAL A 144 3.60 -12.48 4.72
N PRO A 145 4.85 -12.81 5.09
CA PRO A 145 6.00 -11.92 4.90
C PRO A 145 6.10 -11.44 3.45
N HIS A 146 6.14 -10.11 3.28
CA HIS A 146 6.21 -9.48 1.97
C HIS A 146 7.03 -8.17 2.06
N LYS A 147 7.37 -7.62 0.90
CA LYS A 147 8.08 -6.35 0.76
C LYS A 147 7.32 -5.45 -0.21
N GLY A 148 7.32 -4.16 0.06
CA GLY A 148 6.82 -3.16 -0.87
C GLY A 148 7.62 -3.13 -2.18
N PRO A 149 7.07 -2.53 -3.25
CA PRO A 149 7.69 -2.52 -4.57
C PRO A 149 8.89 -1.57 -4.67
N THR A 150 9.02 -0.61 -3.75
CA THR A 150 10.02 0.47 -3.80
C THR A 150 10.45 0.88 -2.40
N ARG A 151 11.62 1.52 -2.27
CA ARG A 151 12.10 2.15 -1.03
C ARG A 151 11.85 3.67 -1.01
N ALA A 152 11.25 4.22 -2.06
CA ALA A 152 10.92 5.63 -2.19
C ALA A 152 9.62 6.05 -1.47
N VAL A 153 9.00 5.15 -0.71
CA VAL A 153 7.75 5.38 0.03
C VAL A 153 7.90 4.82 1.43
N VAL A 154 7.47 5.59 2.42
CA VAL A 154 7.30 5.14 3.81
C VAL A 154 5.82 4.94 4.09
N ARG A 155 5.50 3.89 4.84
CA ARG A 155 4.16 3.54 5.29
C ARG A 155 4.22 3.06 6.73
#